data_AF-E3GZF6-F1
#
_entry.id   AF-E3GZF6-F1
#
_cell.length_a   1.000
_cell.length_b   1.000
_cell.length_c   1.000
_cell.angle_alpha   90.00
_cell.angle_beta   90.00
_cell.angle_gamma   90.00
#
_symmetry.space_group_name_H-M   'P 1'
#
loop_
_entity.id
_entity.type
_entity.pdbx_description
1 polymer ?
#
loop_
_entity_poly.entity_id
_entity_poly.type
_entity_poly.pdbx_seq_one_letter_code
_entity_poly.pdbx_strand_id
1 'polypeptide(L)' 'MIIPVRCFTCGNPISKYYDEFQKRVKKGEKIEKILNDLNIKRYCCRRMLISHIDIL' A
#
# COMPACT_ATOMS: atom_id res chain seq x y z
N MET A 1 -6.88 -5.01 11.27
CA MET A 1 -5.74 -4.61 12.13
C MET A 1 -4.96 -3.58 11.35
N ILE A 2 -4.78 -2.40 11.93
CA ILE A 2 -4.27 -1.19 11.23
C ILE A 2 -2.96 -1.49 10.50
N ILE A 3 -2.83 -0.98 9.26
CA ILE A 3 -1.63 -1.16 8.44
C ILE A 3 -0.37 -0.65 9.17
N PRO A 4 0.78 -1.32 9.07
CA PRO A 4 2.01 -0.81 9.64
C PRO A 4 2.35 0.61 9.16
N VAL A 5 2.74 1.48 10.11
CA VAL A 5 3.13 2.88 9.84
C VAL A 5 4.33 2.96 8.89
N ARG A 6 5.29 2.04 9.03
CA ARG A 6 6.50 1.92 8.21
C ARG A 6 6.64 0.51 7.64
N CYS A 7 7.35 0.37 6.52
CA CYS A 7 7.72 -0.94 6.00
C CYS A 7 8.71 -1.67 6.91
N PHE A 8 8.51 -2.97 7.11
CA PHE A 8 9.43 -3.81 7.88
C PHE A 8 10.83 -3.94 7.25
N THR A 9 10.96 -3.80 5.94
CA THR A 9 12.27 -3.93 5.26
C THR A 9 12.91 -2.58 4.95
N CYS A 10 12.15 -1.65 4.34
CA CYS A 10 12.70 -0.39 3.85
C CYS A 10 12.62 0.75 4.89
N GLY A 11 11.85 0.61 5.96
CA GLY A 11 11.59 1.68 6.93
C GLY A 11 10.79 2.88 6.41
N ASN A 12 10.47 2.91 5.12
CA ASN A 12 9.71 4.01 4.51
C ASN A 12 8.29 4.10 5.12
N PRO A 13 7.76 5.30 5.41
CA PRO A 13 6.38 5.47 5.86
C PRO A 13 5.38 5.05 4.78
N ILE A 14 4.55 4.05 5.08
CA ILE A 14 3.57 3.44 4.15
C ILE A 14 2.13 3.81 4.49
N SER A 15 1.81 4.01 5.77
CA SER A 15 0.43 4.19 6.24
C SER A 15 -0.31 5.32 5.50
N LYS A 16 0.37 6.43 5.16
CA LYS A 16 -0.23 7.56 4.43
C LYS A 16 -0.78 7.21 3.04
N TYR A 17 -0.29 6.14 2.42
CA TYR A 17 -0.70 5.72 1.08
C TYR A 17 -1.85 4.70 1.09
N TYR A 18 -2.17 4.13 2.24
CA TYR A 18 -3.11 3.00 2.34
C TYR A 18 -4.55 3.39 2.02
N ASP A 19 -5.03 4.52 2.56
CA ASP A 19 -6.40 4.97 2.34
C ASP A 19 -6.67 5.26 0.86
N GLU A 20 -5.71 5.89 0.19
CA GLU A 20 -5.80 6.17 -1.23
C GLU A 20 -5.73 4.89 -2.07
N PHE A 21 -4.83 3.97 -1.70
CA PHE A 21 -4.72 2.65 -2.31
C PHE A 21 -6.05 1.88 -2.21
N GLN A 22 -6.63 1.77 -1.02
CA GLN A 22 -7.93 1.11 -0.80
C GLN A 22 -9.06 1.75 -1.62
N LYS A 23 -9.15 3.09 -1.65
CA LYS A 23 -10.17 3.80 -2.45
C LYS A 23 -10.04 3.49 -3.94
N ARG A 24 -8.83 3.49 -4.49
CA ARG A 24 -8.57 3.22 -5.91
C ARG A 24 -8.77 1.74 -6.26
N VAL A 25 -8.39 0.82 -5.37
CA VAL A 25 -8.66 -0.62 -5.54
C VAL A 25 -10.17 -0.88 -5.56
N LYS A 26 -10.95 -0.25 -4.66
CA LYS A 26 -12.43 -0.34 -4.66
C LYS A 26 -13.08 0.23 -5.92
N LYS A 27 -12.44 1.20 -6.57
CA LYS A 27 -12.86 1.74 -7.88
C LYS A 27 -12.56 0.79 -9.05
N GLY A 28 -11.85 -0.31 -8.82
CA GLY A 28 -11.49 -1.28 -9.87
C GLY A 28 -10.26 -0.88 -10.69
N GLU A 29 -9.44 0.07 -10.24
CA GLU A 29 -8.18 0.40 -10.90
C GLU A 29 -7.16 -0.74 -10.76
N LYS A 30 -6.31 -0.92 -11.78
CA LYS A 30 -5.24 -1.93 -11.75
C LYS A 30 -4.20 -1.58 -10.67
N ILE A 31 -3.90 -2.55 -9.81
CA ILE A 31 -2.96 -2.43 -8.68
C ILE A 31 -1.60 -1.85 -9.11
N GLU A 32 -1.05 -2.30 -10.25
CA GLU A 32 0.23 -1.78 -10.75
C GLU A 32 0.22 -0.28 -11.03
N LYS A 33 -0.86 0.22 -11.64
CA LYS A 33 -0.99 1.65 -11.95
C LYS A 33 -1.07 2.46 -10.67
N ILE A 34 -1.86 2.00 -9.69
CA ILE A 34 -1.99 2.65 -8.38
C ILE A 34 -0.63 2.71 -7.68
N LEU A 35 0.12 1.61 -7.64
CA LEU A 35 1.42 1.57 -6.97
C LEU A 35 2.48 2.44 -7.68
N ASN A 36 2.40 2.55 -9.00
CA ASN A 36 3.27 3.43 -9.78
C ASN A 36 2.91 4.92 -9.55
N ASP A 37 1.62 5.26 -9.52
CA ASP A 37 1.13 6.62 -9.22
C ASP A 37 1.49 7.08 -7.81
N LEU A 38 1.40 6.18 -6.82
CA LEU A 38 1.80 6.44 -5.43
C LEU A 38 3.34 6.51 -5.26
N ASN A 39 4.09 6.38 -6.36
CA ASN A 39 5.55 6.43 -6.44
C ASN A 39 6.25 5.39 -5.54
N ILE A 40 5.59 4.25 -5.31
CA ILE A 40 6.12 3.16 -4.51
C ILE A 40 6.94 2.26 -5.42
N LYS A 41 8.25 2.55 -5.53
CA LYS A 41 9.15 1.84 -6.45
C LYS A 41 9.65 0.50 -5.92
N ARG A 42 9.89 0.39 -4.61
CA ARG A 42 10.50 -0.81 -4.01
C ARG A 42 9.47 -1.90 -3.76
N TYR A 43 9.76 -3.12 -4.18
CA TYR A 43 8.90 -4.30 -4.00
C TYR A 43 8.58 -4.59 -2.52
N CYS A 44 9.52 -4.35 -1.61
CA CYS A 44 9.31 -4.58 -0.17
C CYS A 44 8.24 -3.65 0.41
N CYS A 45 8.20 -2.40 -0.04
CA CYS A 45 7.19 -1.44 0.39
C CYS A 45 5.83 -1.75 -0.31
N ARG A 46 5.83 -2.27 -1.56
CA ARG A 46 4.61 -2.72 -2.28
C ARG A 46 3.93 -3.91 -1.59
N ARG A 47 4.71 -4.90 -1.14
CA ARG A 47 4.20 -6.09 -0.44
C ARG A 47 3.32 -5.73 0.76
N MET A 48 3.68 -4.68 1.49
CA MET A 48 2.91 -4.23 2.65
C MET A 48 1.51 -3.74 2.30
N LEU A 49 1.30 -3.17 1.11
CA LEU A 49 -0.02 -2.72 0.67
C LEU A 49 -0.84 -3.86 0.06
N ILE A 50 -0.19 -4.73 -0.72
CA ILE A 50 -0.86 -5.82 -1.44
C ILE A 50 -1.33 -6.92 -0.48
N SER A 51 -0.48 -7.31 0.48
CA SER A 51 -0.75 -8.42 1.38
C SER A 51 -1.44 -8.01 2.68
N HIS A 52 -1.75 -6.73 2.85
CA HIS A 52 -2.44 -6.27 4.05
C HIS A 52 -3.93 -6.60 3.97
N ILE A 53 -4.41 -7.28 5.01
CA ILE A 53 -5.83 -7.58 5.22
C ILE A 53 -6.24 -6.80 6.45
N ASP A 54 -7.22 -5.91 6.30
CA ASP A 54 -7.77 -5.20 7.44
C ASP A 54 -8.82 -6.07 8.14
N ILE A 55 -8.39 -6.75 9.21
CA ILE A 55 -9.22 -7.64 10.06
C ILE A 55 -9.89 -6.83 11.20
N LEU A 56 -10.09 -5.52 11.04
CA LEU A 56 -10.81 -4.67 12.00
C LEU A 56 -12.13 -4.20 11.38
#